data_AF-A0AAV8GQ84-F1
#
_entry.id   AF-A0AAV8GQ84-F1
#
_cell.length_a   1.000
_cell.length_b   1.000
_cell.length_c   1.000
_cell.angle_alpha   90.00
_cell.angle_beta   90.00
_cell.angle_gamma   90.00
#
_symmetry.space_group_name_H-M   'P 1'
#
loop_
_entity.id
_entity.type
_entity.pdbx_description
1 polymer ?
#
loop_
_entity_poly.entity_id
_entity_poly.type
_entity_poly.pdbx_seq_one_letter_code
_entity_poly.pdbx_strand_id
1 'polypeptide(L)'
;MHSLERFKILNRVQKGSRITTSTAPAQKESAESPLRTQIRSTLLLSPSALSFSPKFELHIPLFEVRKERKNKKQNRKEKKKVRAMQGIHNDEKPIPEAMTELRLSFERRVSDLRERSSVASASFSRCLRSSRVVADDYLASLEKLDKLKDELREGQAKLAEQLSVKTRNGARYAAMTKDLEAKKAKCEQIKKMISDQRNKVDECASIISKSLHALEACEEKLRQGQSEKENLDSAIAWYQKSLGLQVVEGEGVKFIFNKIDSTNPDKEYSFTVRLDNDKYNLLQCDPLEEGIDDLLKEVNKTNDFFGFVRIMREKFAASNFSAVKAVSITQASLSGDTSLITGSSPVELKPSIVTPSIAKTGAKSKMGIKTPTSSVRRSARLQNIQG
;
A
#
# COMPACT_ATOMS: atom_id res chain seq x y z
N MET A 1 14.41 -15.17 -37.88
CA MET A 1 13.80 -16.22 -37.02
C MET A 1 14.08 -16.00 -35.51
N HIS A 2 14.01 -14.76 -34.97
CA HIS A 2 14.11 -14.53 -33.51
C HIS A 2 13.44 -13.22 -33.03
N SER A 3 12.37 -12.75 -33.68
CA SER A 3 11.71 -11.48 -33.31
C SER A 3 10.19 -11.59 -33.02
N LEU A 4 9.60 -12.79 -33.00
CA LEU A 4 8.14 -12.93 -32.86
C LEU A 4 7.66 -13.70 -31.62
N GLU A 5 8.57 -14.08 -30.71
CA GLU A 5 8.22 -14.90 -29.53
C GLU A 5 7.98 -14.10 -28.24
N ARG A 6 8.35 -12.81 -28.18
CA ARG A 6 8.23 -12.02 -26.93
C ARG A 6 6.89 -11.31 -26.72
N PHE A 7 5.97 -11.37 -27.68
CA PHE A 7 4.65 -10.72 -27.57
C PHE A 7 3.51 -11.63 -27.09
N LYS A 8 3.77 -12.92 -26.83
CA LYS A 8 2.72 -13.89 -26.41
C LYS A 8 2.59 -14.12 -24.91
N ILE A 9 3.45 -13.52 -24.08
CA ILE A 9 3.44 -13.77 -22.62
C ILE A 9 2.58 -12.75 -21.83
N LEU A 10 2.17 -11.64 -22.43
CA LEU A 10 1.41 -10.59 -21.73
C LEU A 10 -0.13 -10.71 -21.83
N ASN A 11 -0.67 -11.72 -22.50
CA ASN A 11 -2.13 -11.84 -22.74
C ASN A 11 -2.80 -13.07 -22.09
N ARG A 12 -2.24 -13.60 -21.00
CA ARG A 12 -2.76 -14.81 -20.33
C ARG A 12 -3.07 -14.67 -18.84
N VAL A 13 -3.45 -13.48 -18.38
CA VAL A 13 -3.92 -13.25 -16.99
C VAL A 13 -5.35 -12.69 -16.91
N GLN A 14 -6.02 -12.42 -18.04
CA GLN A 14 -7.44 -12.07 -18.06
C GLN A 14 -8.26 -13.17 -18.73
N LYS A 15 -8.64 -14.21 -17.97
CA LYS A 15 -9.84 -15.03 -18.20
C LYS A 15 -9.98 -16.06 -17.08
N GLY A 16 -10.98 -15.86 -16.22
CA GLY A 16 -11.52 -16.92 -15.38
C GLY A 16 -11.80 -16.52 -13.93
N SER A 17 -12.96 -15.92 -13.67
CA SER A 17 -13.94 -16.48 -12.72
C SER A 17 -15.20 -15.63 -12.67
N ARG A 18 -16.30 -16.24 -13.11
CA ARG A 18 -17.68 -15.82 -12.91
C ARG A 18 -17.99 -15.81 -11.42
N ILE A 19 -18.69 -14.78 -10.93
CA ILE A 19 -19.86 -15.00 -10.06
C ILE A 19 -20.97 -14.06 -10.55
N THR A 20 -22.06 -14.70 -10.97
CA THR A 20 -23.34 -14.12 -11.35
C THR A 20 -24.16 -13.85 -10.10
N THR A 21 -24.65 -12.63 -9.89
CA THR A 21 -25.91 -12.40 -9.16
C THR A 21 -26.60 -11.15 -9.69
N SER A 22 -27.70 -11.40 -10.40
CA SER A 22 -28.98 -10.68 -10.44
C SER A 22 -29.03 -9.25 -9.92
N THR A 23 -29.43 -8.32 -10.79
CA THR A 23 -29.78 -6.93 -10.47
C THR A 23 -31.11 -6.59 -11.12
N ALA A 24 -32.13 -6.32 -10.30
CA ALA A 24 -33.29 -5.45 -10.56
C ALA A 24 -34.03 -5.21 -9.22
N PRO A 25 -34.83 -4.14 -9.06
CA PRO A 25 -34.37 -2.77 -8.98
C PRO A 25 -34.74 -2.11 -7.63
N ALA A 26 -34.10 -0.96 -7.39
CA ALA A 26 -34.35 -0.09 -6.25
C ALA A 26 -35.77 0.48 -6.26
N GLN A 27 -36.47 0.35 -5.12
CA GLN A 27 -37.52 1.28 -4.70
C GLN A 27 -36.95 2.21 -3.63
N LYS A 28 -37.23 3.49 -3.83
CA LYS A 28 -36.87 4.62 -2.99
C LYS A 28 -37.97 4.85 -1.95
N GLU A 29 -37.49 5.26 -0.78
CA GLU A 29 -38.06 6.28 0.12
C GLU A 29 -39.30 6.00 0.98
N SER A 30 -39.12 6.45 2.23
CA SER A 30 -40.12 6.91 3.20
C SER A 30 -40.72 5.86 4.12
N ALA A 31 -40.19 5.78 5.35
CA ALA A 31 -40.90 6.26 6.53
C ALA A 31 -40.11 5.96 7.82
N GLU A 32 -39.80 7.03 8.56
CA GLU A 32 -39.93 7.16 10.01
C GLU A 32 -39.36 6.08 10.95
N SER A 33 -38.33 6.46 11.72
CA SER A 33 -38.35 6.30 13.19
C SER A 33 -37.10 6.91 13.85
N PRO A 34 -37.26 7.96 14.69
CA PRO A 34 -36.21 8.45 15.56
C PRO A 34 -36.54 8.06 17.01
N LEU A 35 -35.97 6.96 17.52
CA LEU A 35 -35.97 6.70 18.96
C LEU A 35 -34.59 6.21 19.42
N ARG A 36 -33.64 7.15 19.43
CA ARG A 36 -32.54 7.15 20.37
C ARG A 36 -32.71 8.33 21.31
N THR A 37 -32.49 8.06 22.59
CA THR A 37 -32.23 9.01 23.69
C THR A 37 -33.38 9.21 24.67
N GLN A 38 -33.61 8.22 25.52
CA GLN A 38 -33.91 8.48 26.93
C GLN A 38 -33.60 7.24 27.77
N ILE A 39 -32.34 7.11 28.20
CA ILE A 39 -32.01 6.38 29.43
C ILE A 39 -31.15 7.34 30.26
N ARG A 40 -31.83 8.35 30.83
CA ARG A 40 -31.29 9.13 31.94
C ARG A 40 -31.67 8.40 33.23
N SER A 41 -30.67 7.73 33.80
CA SER A 41 -30.29 7.85 35.20
C SER A 41 -31.41 8.07 36.22
N THR A 42 -31.90 6.98 36.82
CA THR A 42 -32.34 6.96 38.22
C THR A 42 -32.11 5.56 38.79
N LEU A 43 -30.91 5.30 39.28
CA LEU A 43 -30.64 4.24 40.27
C LEU A 43 -29.91 4.89 41.44
N LEU A 44 -30.66 5.66 42.23
CA LEU A 44 -30.31 5.89 43.62
C LEU A 44 -30.86 4.70 44.42
N LEU A 45 -29.96 3.78 44.74
CA LEU A 45 -30.16 2.81 45.80
C LEU A 45 -30.19 3.58 47.13
N SER A 46 -31.37 3.74 47.72
CA SER A 46 -31.50 3.98 49.16
C SER A 46 -31.78 2.63 49.84
N PRO A 47 -30.86 2.07 50.63
CA PRO A 47 -31.11 0.87 51.41
C PRO A 47 -31.59 1.26 52.81
N SER A 48 -32.85 1.66 52.96
CA SER A 48 -33.44 1.93 54.28
C SER A 48 -34.97 1.98 54.18
N ALA A 49 -35.63 0.84 54.45
CA ALA A 49 -36.96 0.73 55.06
C ALA A 49 -37.61 -0.64 54.75
N LEU A 50 -37.09 -1.70 55.36
CA LEU A 50 -37.89 -2.90 55.60
C LEU A 50 -37.65 -3.35 57.05
N SER A 51 -38.04 -2.48 57.99
CA SER A 51 -38.33 -2.92 59.36
C SER A 51 -39.68 -3.65 59.32
N PHE A 52 -39.67 -4.91 58.87
CA PHE A 52 -40.81 -5.80 59.05
C PHE A 52 -40.85 -6.18 60.53
N SER A 53 -41.52 -5.37 61.35
CA SER A 53 -41.86 -5.75 62.72
C SER A 53 -42.98 -6.78 62.64
N PRO A 54 -42.78 -8.05 63.03
CA PRO A 54 -43.90 -8.94 63.22
C PRO A 54 -44.59 -8.49 64.50
N LYS A 55 -45.69 -7.75 64.38
CA LYS A 55 -46.67 -7.66 65.46
C LYS A 55 -47.27 -9.05 65.64
N PHE A 56 -46.63 -9.86 66.47
CA PHE A 56 -47.30 -10.99 67.10
C PHE A 56 -48.28 -10.42 68.12
N GLU A 57 -49.49 -10.08 67.64
CA GLU A 57 -50.64 -10.07 68.52
C GLU A 57 -50.85 -11.51 68.99
N LEU A 58 -50.34 -11.82 70.18
CA LEU A 58 -50.82 -12.94 70.98
C LEU A 58 -52.31 -12.68 71.25
N HIS A 59 -53.15 -13.12 70.33
CA HIS A 59 -54.58 -13.22 70.56
C HIS A 59 -54.83 -14.37 71.55
N ILE A 60 -54.53 -14.12 72.83
CA ILE A 60 -55.04 -14.94 73.93
C ILE A 60 -56.57 -14.82 73.82
N PRO A 61 -57.31 -15.91 73.57
CA PRO A 61 -58.76 -15.82 73.51
C PRO A 61 -59.30 -15.49 74.90
N LEU A 62 -59.51 -14.20 75.16
CA LEU A 62 -60.17 -13.62 76.33
C LEU A 62 -61.66 -14.02 76.44
N PHE A 63 -62.13 -14.96 75.61
CA PHE A 63 -63.52 -15.36 75.51
C PHE A 63 -63.94 -16.45 76.50
N GLU A 64 -63.00 -17.15 77.14
CA GLU A 64 -63.35 -18.24 78.06
C GLU A 64 -63.48 -17.76 79.52
N VAL A 65 -62.76 -16.71 79.92
CA VAL A 65 -62.83 -16.14 81.28
C VAL A 65 -64.17 -15.44 81.55
N ARG A 66 -64.87 -14.96 80.51
CA ARG A 66 -66.16 -14.25 80.67
C ARG A 66 -67.36 -15.20 80.77
N LYS A 67 -67.33 -16.37 80.12
CA LYS A 67 -68.36 -17.41 80.29
C LYS A 67 -68.27 -18.05 81.67
N GLU A 68 -67.07 -18.25 82.18
CA GLU A 68 -66.84 -18.86 83.50
C GLU A 68 -67.32 -17.97 84.67
N ARG A 69 -67.18 -16.63 84.55
CA ARG A 69 -67.69 -15.67 85.55
C ARG A 69 -69.23 -15.58 85.58
N LYS A 70 -69.92 -15.75 84.44
CA LYS A 70 -71.40 -15.79 84.40
C LYS A 70 -71.93 -17.11 84.96
N ASN A 71 -71.29 -18.23 84.62
CA ASN A 71 -71.68 -19.55 85.12
C ASN A 71 -71.48 -19.68 86.65
N LYS A 72 -70.41 -19.08 87.20
CA LYS A 72 -70.15 -19.04 88.65
C LYS A 72 -71.18 -18.21 89.44
N LYS A 73 -71.83 -17.21 88.82
CA LYS A 73 -72.93 -16.44 89.44
C LYS A 73 -74.28 -17.16 89.38
N GLN A 74 -74.58 -17.84 88.27
CA GLN A 74 -75.78 -18.69 88.14
C GLN A 74 -75.73 -19.86 89.16
N ASN A 75 -74.59 -20.54 89.22
CA ASN A 75 -74.38 -21.70 90.07
C ASN A 75 -74.38 -21.33 91.58
N ARG A 76 -73.98 -20.09 91.94
CA ARG A 76 -74.15 -19.57 93.33
C ARG A 76 -75.61 -19.27 93.69
N LYS A 77 -76.43 -18.80 92.74
CA LYS A 77 -77.87 -18.56 92.96
C LYS A 77 -78.63 -19.88 93.08
N GLU A 78 -78.26 -20.87 92.27
CA GLU A 78 -78.84 -22.21 92.29
C GLU A 78 -78.43 -22.97 93.56
N LYS A 79 -77.17 -22.87 94.02
CA LYS A 79 -76.75 -23.42 95.33
C LYS A 79 -77.48 -22.81 96.52
N LYS A 80 -77.86 -21.52 96.45
CA LYS A 80 -78.69 -20.87 97.48
C LYS A 80 -80.16 -21.30 97.41
N LYS A 81 -80.67 -21.64 96.22
CA LYS A 81 -82.04 -22.12 96.01
C LYS A 81 -82.20 -23.59 96.41
N VAL A 82 -81.20 -24.44 96.13
CA VAL A 82 -81.17 -25.86 96.55
C VAL A 82 -81.04 -25.98 98.07
N ARG A 83 -80.24 -25.13 98.73
CA ARG A 83 -80.17 -25.08 100.21
C ARG A 83 -81.45 -24.58 100.88
N ALA A 84 -82.34 -23.88 100.16
CA ALA A 84 -83.63 -23.41 100.67
C ALA A 84 -84.77 -24.42 100.43
N MET A 85 -84.53 -25.52 99.68
CA MET A 85 -85.55 -26.55 99.37
C MET A 85 -85.23 -27.94 99.95
N GLN A 86 -84.13 -28.11 100.67
CA GLN A 86 -83.86 -29.33 101.44
C GLN A 86 -84.32 -29.12 102.89
N GLY A 87 -85.62 -29.30 103.10
CA GLY A 87 -86.16 -29.62 104.41
C GLY A 87 -85.56 -30.95 104.87
N ILE A 88 -84.97 -30.93 106.06
CA ILE A 88 -84.35 -32.08 106.70
C ILE A 88 -85.49 -32.99 107.18
N HIS A 89 -85.78 -34.07 106.43
CA HIS A 89 -86.37 -35.27 107.00
C HIS A 89 -85.20 -36.15 107.45
N ASN A 90 -84.99 -36.20 108.77
CA ASN A 90 -84.10 -37.16 109.41
C ASN A 90 -84.88 -38.46 109.59
N ASP A 91 -84.87 -39.31 108.56
CA ASP A 91 -85.01 -40.74 108.79
C ASP A 91 -83.60 -41.28 109.05
N GLU A 92 -83.31 -41.62 110.30
CA GLU A 92 -82.07 -42.28 110.70
C GLU A 92 -81.97 -43.62 109.98
N LYS A 93 -81.31 -43.62 108.80
CA LYS A 93 -80.80 -44.83 108.18
C LYS A 93 -79.77 -45.45 109.12
N PRO A 94 -79.72 -46.80 109.26
CA PRO A 94 -78.79 -47.46 110.16
C PRO A 94 -77.34 -47.04 109.85
N ILE A 95 -76.60 -46.70 110.90
CA ILE A 95 -75.22 -46.15 110.90
C ILE A 95 -74.26 -46.79 109.85
N PRO A 96 -74.30 -48.10 109.56
CA PRO A 96 -73.45 -48.71 108.53
C PRO A 96 -73.71 -48.20 107.11
N GLU A 97 -74.97 -47.90 106.75
CA GLU A 97 -75.37 -47.48 105.41
C GLU A 97 -74.97 -46.03 105.10
N ALA A 98 -75.05 -45.13 106.08
CA ALA A 98 -74.61 -43.75 105.93
C ALA A 98 -73.07 -43.64 105.80
N MET A 99 -72.32 -44.51 106.51
CA MET A 99 -70.86 -44.56 106.43
C MET A 99 -70.35 -45.16 105.11
N THR A 100 -71.04 -46.15 104.56
CA THR A 100 -70.73 -46.70 103.23
C THR A 100 -71.09 -45.69 102.13
N GLU A 101 -72.21 -44.99 102.25
CA GLU A 101 -72.61 -43.92 101.32
C GLU A 101 -71.61 -42.76 101.33
N LEU A 102 -71.12 -42.34 102.51
CA LEU A 102 -70.09 -41.32 102.64
C LEU A 102 -68.75 -41.75 102.01
N ARG A 103 -68.30 -42.99 102.26
CA ARG A 103 -67.09 -43.56 101.62
C ARG A 103 -67.20 -43.57 100.10
N LEU A 104 -68.32 -44.06 99.57
CA LEU A 104 -68.59 -44.06 98.13
C LEU A 104 -68.65 -42.64 97.54
N SER A 105 -69.12 -41.65 98.31
CA SER A 105 -69.13 -40.23 97.89
C SER A 105 -67.71 -39.64 97.84
N PHE A 106 -66.86 -40.01 98.80
CA PHE A 106 -65.46 -39.58 98.85
C PHE A 106 -64.65 -40.22 97.73
N GLU A 107 -64.79 -41.52 97.50
CA GLU A 107 -64.13 -42.25 96.41
C GLU A 107 -64.56 -41.73 95.03
N ARG A 108 -65.85 -41.42 94.83
CA ARG A 108 -66.32 -40.73 93.62
C ARG A 108 -65.65 -39.38 93.44
N ARG A 109 -65.57 -38.56 94.50
CA ARG A 109 -64.93 -37.23 94.42
C ARG A 109 -63.43 -37.30 94.16
N VAL A 110 -62.73 -38.29 94.72
CA VAL A 110 -61.31 -38.54 94.44
C VAL A 110 -61.14 -39.00 92.99
N SER A 111 -62.01 -39.88 92.50
CA SER A 111 -62.01 -40.36 91.10
C SER A 111 -62.27 -39.22 90.12
N ASP A 112 -63.31 -38.41 90.36
CA ASP A 112 -63.63 -37.21 89.59
C ASP A 112 -62.46 -36.22 89.56
N LEU A 113 -61.79 -36.00 90.70
CA LEU A 113 -60.64 -35.10 90.77
C LEU A 113 -59.46 -35.64 89.96
N ARG A 114 -59.22 -36.96 90.02
CA ARG A 114 -58.17 -37.63 89.26
C ARG A 114 -58.45 -37.61 87.75
N GLU A 115 -59.69 -37.84 87.35
CA GLU A 115 -60.13 -37.76 85.96
C GLU A 115 -59.98 -36.33 85.42
N ARG A 116 -60.44 -35.31 86.17
CA ARG A 116 -60.26 -33.90 85.79
C ARG A 116 -58.79 -33.51 85.67
N SER A 117 -57.94 -33.98 86.58
CA SER A 117 -56.49 -33.76 86.51
C SER A 117 -55.88 -34.45 85.28
N SER A 118 -56.30 -35.67 84.97
CA SER A 118 -55.90 -36.41 83.78
C SER A 118 -56.31 -35.68 82.49
N VAL A 119 -57.57 -35.26 82.39
CA VAL A 119 -58.08 -34.52 81.22
C VAL A 119 -57.38 -33.17 81.05
N ALA A 120 -57.14 -32.43 82.13
CA ALA A 120 -56.40 -31.17 82.10
C ALA A 120 -54.92 -31.36 81.71
N SER A 121 -54.26 -32.40 82.22
CA SER A 121 -52.90 -32.75 81.83
C SER A 121 -52.81 -33.16 80.35
N ALA A 122 -53.79 -33.95 79.88
CA ALA A 122 -53.88 -34.36 78.49
C ALA A 122 -54.16 -33.18 77.54
N SER A 123 -55.03 -32.24 77.92
CA SER A 123 -55.32 -31.04 77.12
C SER A 123 -54.12 -30.10 77.07
N PHE A 124 -53.43 -29.89 78.19
CA PHE A 124 -52.20 -29.12 78.26
C PHE A 124 -51.09 -29.74 77.42
N SER A 125 -50.88 -31.05 77.55
CA SER A 125 -49.90 -31.81 76.74
C SER A 125 -50.22 -31.72 75.24
N ARG A 126 -51.51 -31.78 74.87
CA ARG A 126 -51.95 -31.59 73.47
C ARG A 126 -51.65 -30.18 72.97
N CYS A 127 -51.90 -29.15 73.79
CA CYS A 127 -51.59 -27.76 73.48
C CYS A 127 -50.08 -27.55 73.26
N LEU A 128 -49.23 -28.08 74.15
CA LEU A 128 -47.78 -28.01 74.00
C LEU A 128 -47.29 -28.72 72.74
N ARG A 129 -47.81 -29.93 72.45
CA ARG A 129 -47.47 -30.63 71.21
C ARG A 129 -47.87 -29.83 69.97
N SER A 130 -49.07 -29.26 69.96
CA SER A 130 -49.53 -28.41 68.85
C SER A 130 -48.66 -27.16 68.69
N SER A 131 -48.32 -26.48 69.78
CA SER A 131 -47.42 -25.32 69.75
C SER A 131 -46.03 -25.68 69.26
N ARG A 132 -45.53 -26.88 69.60
CA ARG A 132 -44.23 -27.37 69.15
C ARG A 132 -44.22 -27.65 67.65
N VAL A 133 -45.26 -28.30 67.11
CA VAL A 133 -45.39 -28.51 65.66
C VAL A 133 -45.37 -27.17 64.92
N VAL A 134 -46.11 -26.17 65.39
CA VAL A 134 -46.09 -24.82 64.79
C VAL A 134 -44.71 -24.16 64.86
N ALA A 135 -43.98 -24.35 65.97
CA ALA A 135 -42.62 -23.82 66.11
C ALA A 135 -41.63 -24.53 65.18
N ASP A 136 -41.72 -25.86 65.05
CA ASP A 136 -40.89 -26.66 64.15
C ASP A 136 -41.19 -26.28 62.68
N ASP A 137 -42.45 -26.08 62.32
CA ASP A 137 -42.87 -25.58 61.00
C ASP A 137 -42.31 -24.18 60.72
N TYR A 138 -42.30 -23.29 61.72
CA TYR A 138 -41.71 -21.96 61.61
C TYR A 138 -40.21 -22.04 61.39
N LEU A 139 -39.49 -22.88 62.14
CA LEU A 139 -38.05 -23.10 61.95
C LEU A 139 -37.75 -23.66 60.54
N ALA A 140 -38.52 -24.64 60.07
CA ALA A 140 -38.39 -25.16 58.71
C ALA A 140 -38.66 -24.10 57.64
N SER A 141 -39.56 -23.15 57.90
CA SER A 141 -39.81 -22.01 57.00
C SER A 141 -38.65 -21.01 56.97
N LEU A 142 -37.98 -20.77 58.12
CA LEU A 142 -36.80 -19.92 58.20
C LEU A 142 -35.62 -20.52 57.43
N GLU A 143 -35.39 -21.83 57.54
CA GLU A 143 -34.35 -22.51 56.76
C GLU A 143 -34.58 -22.39 55.24
N LYS A 144 -35.84 -22.50 54.79
CA LYS A 144 -36.20 -22.28 53.38
C LYS A 144 -35.97 -20.83 52.97
N LEU A 145 -36.29 -19.87 53.84
CA LEU A 145 -36.04 -18.45 53.58
C LEU A 145 -34.55 -18.14 53.44
N ASP A 146 -33.71 -18.72 54.30
CA ASP A 146 -32.25 -18.55 54.21
C ASP A 146 -31.70 -19.14 52.91
N LYS A 147 -32.17 -20.33 52.49
CA LYS A 147 -31.82 -20.90 51.17
C LYS A 147 -32.19 -19.98 50.02
N LEU A 148 -33.42 -19.44 50.01
CA LEU A 148 -33.87 -18.50 48.99
C LEU A 148 -33.07 -17.19 49.00
N LYS A 149 -32.64 -16.73 50.18
CA LYS A 149 -31.81 -15.53 50.33
C LYS A 149 -30.40 -15.76 49.76
N ASP A 150 -29.83 -16.94 49.96
CA ASP A 150 -28.54 -17.32 49.38
C ASP A 150 -28.63 -17.45 47.86
N GLU A 151 -29.69 -18.09 47.34
CA GLU A 151 -29.97 -18.16 45.90
C GLU A 151 -30.13 -16.76 45.28
N LEU A 152 -30.83 -15.85 45.97
CA LEU A 152 -30.97 -14.46 45.52
C LEU A 152 -29.61 -13.75 45.47
N ARG A 153 -28.77 -13.94 46.49
CA ARG A 153 -27.43 -13.35 46.52
C ARG A 153 -26.54 -13.91 45.42
N GLU A 154 -26.60 -15.21 45.16
CA GLU A 154 -25.87 -15.85 44.06
C GLU A 154 -26.34 -15.32 42.70
N GLY A 155 -27.66 -15.20 42.49
CA GLY A 155 -28.24 -14.63 41.27
C GLY A 155 -27.81 -13.17 41.06
N GLN A 156 -27.81 -12.36 42.12
CA GLN A 156 -27.31 -10.98 42.09
C GLN A 156 -25.82 -10.91 41.72
N ALA A 157 -24.99 -11.79 42.29
CA ALA A 157 -23.56 -11.84 41.99
C ALA A 157 -23.31 -12.23 40.52
N LYS A 158 -23.99 -13.26 40.01
CA LYS A 158 -23.91 -13.68 38.60
C LYS A 158 -24.31 -12.56 37.64
N LEU A 159 -25.38 -11.82 37.96
CA LEU A 159 -25.83 -10.70 37.14
C LEU A 159 -24.79 -9.56 37.16
N ALA A 160 -24.22 -9.24 38.33
CA ALA A 160 -23.17 -8.24 38.44
C ALA A 160 -21.92 -8.61 37.64
N GLU A 161 -21.51 -9.88 37.69
CA GLU A 161 -20.40 -10.42 36.89
C GLU A 161 -20.69 -10.32 35.38
N GLN A 162 -21.88 -10.72 34.94
CA GLN A 162 -22.29 -10.62 33.53
C GLN A 162 -22.31 -9.17 33.03
N LEU A 163 -22.79 -8.22 33.85
CA LEU A 163 -22.77 -6.80 33.51
C LEU A 163 -21.34 -6.25 33.40
N SER A 164 -20.44 -6.68 34.28
CA SER A 164 -19.02 -6.32 34.20
C SER A 164 -18.37 -6.85 32.91
N VAL A 165 -18.59 -8.13 32.59
CA VAL A 165 -18.08 -8.74 31.35
C VAL A 165 -18.65 -8.04 30.12
N LYS A 166 -19.96 -7.75 30.10
CA LYS A 166 -20.60 -7.03 28.97
C LYS A 166 -20.02 -5.62 28.79
N THR A 167 -19.79 -4.91 29.90
CA THR A 167 -19.18 -3.56 29.88
C THR A 167 -17.76 -3.60 29.35
N ARG A 168 -16.94 -4.55 29.84
CA ARG A 168 -15.57 -4.77 29.35
C ARG A 168 -15.54 -5.12 27.87
N ASN A 169 -16.43 -6.00 27.42
CA ASN A 169 -16.54 -6.37 26.02
C ASN A 169 -16.96 -5.18 25.16
N GLY A 170 -17.93 -4.38 25.61
CA GLY A 170 -18.33 -3.13 24.94
C GLY A 170 -17.16 -2.16 24.78
N ALA A 171 -16.37 -1.94 25.84
CA ALA A 171 -15.18 -1.11 25.78
C ALA A 171 -14.12 -1.68 24.80
N ARG A 172 -13.94 -3.01 24.78
CA ARG A 172 -13.03 -3.68 23.85
C ARG A 172 -13.45 -3.49 22.39
N TYR A 173 -14.73 -3.63 22.08
CA TYR A 173 -15.25 -3.38 20.74
C TYR A 173 -15.07 -1.92 20.32
N ALA A 174 -15.36 -0.97 21.20
CA ALA A 174 -15.17 0.45 20.93
C ALA A 174 -13.69 0.82 20.68
N ALA A 175 -12.75 0.19 21.39
CA ALA A 175 -11.32 0.37 21.14
C ALA A 175 -10.92 -0.22 19.78
N MET A 176 -11.41 -1.41 19.43
CA MET A 176 -11.12 -2.07 18.17
C MET A 176 -11.70 -1.30 16.97
N THR A 177 -12.90 -0.74 17.08
CA THR A 177 -13.49 0.09 16.01
C THR A 177 -12.68 1.35 15.78
N LYS A 178 -12.19 2.01 16.84
CA LYS A 178 -11.31 3.17 16.74
C LYS A 178 -9.97 2.84 16.08
N ASP A 179 -9.34 1.72 16.43
CA ASP A 179 -8.10 1.29 15.76
C ASP A 179 -8.36 0.97 14.28
N LEU A 180 -9.46 0.28 13.98
CA LEU A 180 -9.85 -0.03 12.61
C LEU A 180 -10.09 1.24 11.78
N GLU A 181 -10.75 2.25 12.34
CA GLU A 181 -10.92 3.57 11.73
C GLU A 181 -9.57 4.26 11.50
N ALA A 182 -8.67 4.23 12.48
CA ALA A 182 -7.33 4.81 12.35
C ALA A 182 -6.50 4.10 11.26
N LYS A 183 -6.59 2.77 11.17
CA LYS A 183 -5.93 1.99 10.09
C LYS A 183 -6.56 2.29 8.73
N LYS A 184 -7.88 2.42 8.63
CA LYS A 184 -8.56 2.83 7.40
C LYS A 184 -8.09 4.21 6.92
N ALA A 185 -8.00 5.19 7.82
CA ALA A 185 -7.51 6.53 7.49
C ALA A 185 -6.07 6.48 6.95
N LYS A 186 -5.19 5.68 7.56
CA LYS A 186 -3.83 5.46 7.07
C LYS A 186 -3.79 4.79 5.69
N CYS A 187 -4.63 3.79 5.44
CA CYS A 187 -4.74 3.17 4.12
C CYS A 187 -5.17 4.18 3.05
N GLU A 188 -6.14 5.05 3.34
CA GLU A 188 -6.56 6.11 2.41
C GLU A 188 -5.45 7.14 2.16
N GLN A 189 -4.68 7.50 3.19
CA GLN A 189 -3.49 8.36 3.01
C GLN A 189 -2.45 7.71 2.08
N ILE A 190 -2.13 6.43 2.29
CA ILE A 190 -1.18 5.68 1.45
C ILE A 190 -1.69 5.60 0.00
N LYS A 191 -2.99 5.35 -0.20
CA LYS A 191 -3.58 5.34 -1.56
C LYS A 191 -3.41 6.67 -2.28
N LYS A 192 -3.63 7.80 -1.58
CA LYS A 192 -3.39 9.13 -2.14
C LYS A 192 -1.92 9.31 -2.53
N MET A 193 -0.99 8.97 -1.63
CA MET A 193 0.45 9.05 -1.93
C MET A 193 0.87 8.19 -3.13
N ILE A 194 0.32 6.98 -3.26
CA ILE A 194 0.59 6.11 -4.42
C ILE A 194 0.05 6.74 -5.71
N SER A 195 -1.16 7.32 -5.68
CA SER A 195 -1.74 8.01 -6.82
C SER A 195 -0.90 9.22 -7.25
N ASP A 196 -0.46 10.03 -6.29
CA ASP A 196 0.40 11.20 -6.56
C ASP A 196 1.74 10.76 -7.16
N GLN A 197 2.34 9.70 -6.63
CA GLN A 197 3.59 9.16 -7.15
C GLN A 197 3.43 8.60 -8.57
N ARG A 198 2.30 7.96 -8.87
CA ARG A 198 1.98 7.47 -10.21
C ARG A 198 1.85 8.61 -11.20
N ASN A 199 1.14 9.68 -10.83
CA ASN A 199 1.00 10.87 -11.67
C ASN A 199 2.36 11.51 -11.99
N LYS A 200 3.27 11.58 -11.00
CA LYS A 200 4.64 12.07 -11.22
C LYS A 200 5.45 11.18 -12.16
N VAL A 201 5.31 9.86 -12.04
CA VAL A 201 5.97 8.91 -12.96
C VAL A 201 5.46 9.08 -14.38
N ASP A 202 4.15 9.25 -14.56
CA ASP A 202 3.54 9.46 -15.88
C ASP A 202 3.96 10.81 -16.48
N GLU A 203 4.08 11.86 -15.68
CA GLU A 203 4.61 13.16 -16.09
C GLU A 203 6.09 13.07 -16.52
N CYS A 204 6.94 12.44 -15.70
CA CYS A 204 8.33 12.18 -16.05
C CYS A 204 8.45 11.35 -17.34
N ALA A 205 7.62 10.32 -17.51
CA ALA A 205 7.61 9.51 -18.73
C ALA A 205 7.22 10.35 -19.96
N SER A 206 6.26 11.27 -19.82
CA SER A 206 5.90 12.22 -20.88
C SER A 206 7.06 13.16 -21.24
N ILE A 207 7.74 13.71 -20.24
CA ILE A 207 8.91 14.59 -20.43
C ILE A 207 10.04 13.83 -21.13
N ILE A 208 10.37 12.62 -20.67
CA ILE A 208 11.40 11.77 -21.29
C ILE A 208 11.05 11.49 -22.75
N SER A 209 9.80 11.12 -23.03
CA SER A 209 9.34 10.84 -24.39
C SER A 209 9.48 12.06 -25.32
N LYS A 210 9.12 13.26 -24.82
CA LYS A 210 9.32 14.52 -25.56
C LYS A 210 10.80 14.81 -25.81
N SER A 211 11.66 14.62 -24.80
CA SER A 211 13.10 14.85 -24.95
C SER A 211 13.76 13.88 -25.92
N LEU A 212 13.34 12.61 -25.92
CA LEU A 212 13.84 11.60 -26.85
C LEU A 212 13.46 11.94 -28.29
N HIS A 213 12.21 12.35 -28.52
CA HIS A 213 11.77 12.77 -29.85
C HIS A 213 12.50 14.03 -30.33
N ALA A 214 12.76 14.99 -29.44
CA ALA A 214 13.55 16.18 -29.78
C ALA A 214 15.00 15.82 -30.12
N LEU A 215 15.60 14.87 -29.39
CA LEU A 215 16.95 14.38 -29.66
C LEU A 215 17.02 13.67 -31.01
N GLU A 216 16.08 12.78 -31.31
CA GLU A 216 16.00 12.08 -32.60
C GLU A 216 15.86 13.06 -33.78
N ALA A 217 15.03 14.10 -33.63
CA ALA A 217 14.92 15.16 -34.64
C ALA A 217 16.21 15.98 -34.81
N CYS A 218 16.98 16.19 -33.74
CA CYS A 218 18.29 16.84 -33.81
C CYS A 218 19.35 15.95 -34.47
N GLU A 219 19.37 14.66 -34.15
CA GLU A 219 20.28 13.68 -34.74
C GLU A 219 20.04 13.57 -36.26
N GLU A 220 18.79 13.51 -36.69
CA GLU A 220 18.45 13.45 -38.11
C GLU A 220 18.91 14.72 -38.87
N LYS A 221 18.71 15.91 -38.29
CA LYS A 221 19.24 17.15 -38.87
C LYS A 221 20.76 17.17 -38.95
N LEU A 222 21.44 16.63 -37.94
CA LEU A 222 22.90 16.52 -37.95
C LEU A 222 23.37 15.57 -39.06
N ARG A 223 22.70 14.43 -39.25
CA ARG A 223 23.00 13.49 -40.33
C ARG A 223 22.78 14.12 -41.71
N GLN A 224 21.71 14.90 -41.87
CA GLN A 224 21.45 15.66 -43.11
C GLN A 224 22.56 16.67 -43.38
N GLY A 225 22.94 17.48 -42.38
CA GLY A 225 24.04 18.44 -42.52
C GLY A 225 25.40 17.79 -42.79
N GLN A 226 25.65 16.60 -42.24
CA GLN A 226 26.86 15.81 -42.54
C GLN A 226 26.88 15.36 -44.00
N SER A 227 25.77 14.82 -44.52
CA SER A 227 25.66 14.42 -45.92
C SER A 227 25.85 15.62 -46.87
N GLU A 228 25.25 16.77 -46.57
CA GLU A 228 25.43 17.99 -47.35
C GLU A 228 26.90 18.44 -47.36
N LYS A 229 27.57 18.38 -46.20
CA LYS A 229 29.00 18.69 -46.11
C LYS A 229 29.86 17.71 -46.91
N GLU A 230 29.61 16.41 -46.81
CA GLU A 230 30.33 15.40 -47.59
C GLU A 230 30.16 15.60 -49.11
N ASN A 231 28.96 16.01 -49.55
CA ASN A 231 28.69 16.37 -50.94
C ASN A 231 29.49 17.61 -51.37
N LEU A 232 29.53 18.66 -50.54
CA LEU A 232 30.32 19.86 -50.80
C LEU A 232 31.83 19.56 -50.85
N ASP A 233 32.35 18.82 -49.88
CA ASP A 233 33.76 18.42 -49.82
C ASP A 233 34.13 17.57 -51.05
N SER A 234 33.25 16.66 -51.48
CA SER A 234 33.42 15.86 -52.70
C SER A 234 33.42 16.72 -53.96
N ALA A 235 32.53 17.71 -54.04
CA ALA A 235 32.49 18.66 -55.17
C ALA A 235 33.76 19.50 -55.22
N ILE A 236 34.22 20.04 -54.08
CA ILE A 236 35.47 20.80 -53.96
C ILE A 236 36.65 19.95 -54.44
N ALA A 237 36.79 18.71 -53.95
CA ALA A 237 37.85 17.80 -54.38
C ALA A 237 37.79 17.49 -55.88
N TRP A 238 36.59 17.32 -56.45
CA TRP A 238 36.41 17.10 -57.89
C TRP A 238 36.86 18.32 -58.71
N TYR A 239 36.49 19.54 -58.32
CA TYR A 239 36.92 20.77 -58.99
C TYR A 239 38.43 20.98 -58.87
N GLN A 240 39.00 20.78 -57.69
CA GLN A 240 40.43 20.87 -57.47
C GLN A 240 41.20 19.91 -58.37
N LYS A 241 40.74 18.66 -58.48
CA LYS A 241 41.37 17.64 -59.33
C LYS A 241 41.19 17.95 -60.82
N SER A 242 40.00 18.38 -61.24
CA SER A 242 39.66 18.53 -62.67
C SER A 242 40.24 19.81 -63.27
N LEU A 243 40.17 20.93 -62.53
CA LEU A 243 40.70 22.22 -62.97
C LEU A 243 42.20 22.37 -62.69
N GLY A 244 42.72 21.57 -61.76
CA GLY A 244 44.07 21.77 -61.24
C GLY A 244 44.20 23.09 -60.50
N LEU A 245 43.17 23.47 -59.75
CA LEU A 245 43.08 24.74 -59.03
C LEU A 245 42.74 24.47 -57.57
N GLN A 246 43.61 24.86 -56.66
CA GLN A 246 43.37 24.85 -55.22
C GLN A 246 43.24 26.27 -54.71
N VAL A 247 42.31 26.47 -53.78
CA VAL A 247 42.08 27.75 -53.11
C VAL A 247 42.35 27.55 -51.63
N VAL A 248 43.25 28.34 -51.06
CA VAL A 248 43.67 28.25 -49.66
C VAL A 248 43.45 29.59 -48.99
N GLU A 249 42.84 29.57 -47.82
CA GLU A 249 42.60 30.75 -46.99
C GLU A 249 43.84 31.07 -46.11
N GLY A 250 44.17 32.36 -45.97
CA GLY A 250 45.30 32.86 -45.18
C GLY A 250 45.22 34.37 -44.97
N GLU A 251 46.36 35.08 -45.04
CA GLU A 251 46.40 36.56 -45.00
C GLU A 251 45.68 37.22 -46.20
N GLY A 252 45.48 36.44 -47.26
CA GLY A 252 44.54 36.67 -48.35
C GLY A 252 44.03 35.33 -48.87
N VAL A 253 43.38 35.34 -50.03
CA VAL A 253 42.99 34.12 -50.74
C VAL A 253 44.11 33.73 -51.71
N LYS A 254 44.74 32.59 -51.47
CA LYS A 254 45.80 32.04 -52.33
C LYS A 254 45.21 31.07 -53.34
N PHE A 255 45.43 31.35 -54.62
CA PHE A 255 45.07 30.50 -55.74
C PHE A 255 46.33 29.75 -56.17
N ILE A 256 46.25 28.42 -56.21
CA ILE A 256 47.35 27.54 -56.58
C ILE A 256 46.89 26.74 -57.80
N PHE A 257 47.57 26.90 -58.92
CA PHE A 257 47.37 26.13 -60.11
C PHE A 257 48.43 25.03 -60.23
N ASN A 258 48.00 23.86 -60.67
CA ASN A 258 48.85 22.81 -61.19
C ASN A 258 48.39 22.44 -62.61
N LYS A 259 49.04 21.44 -63.23
CA LYS A 259 48.73 20.98 -64.60
C LYS A 259 48.77 22.10 -65.65
N ILE A 260 49.59 23.12 -65.41
CA ILE A 260 49.88 24.17 -66.38
C ILE A 260 51.03 23.73 -67.29
N ASP A 261 52.07 23.14 -66.71
CA ASP A 261 53.23 22.62 -67.42
C ASP A 261 52.96 21.17 -67.87
N SER A 262 53.05 20.91 -69.18
CA SER A 262 52.85 19.56 -69.74
C SER A 262 54.02 18.61 -69.45
N THR A 263 55.21 19.16 -69.15
CA THR A 263 56.41 18.37 -68.82
C THR A 263 56.47 18.00 -67.34
N ASN A 264 55.96 18.88 -66.47
CA ASN A 264 55.85 18.65 -65.03
C ASN A 264 54.46 19.06 -64.51
N PRO A 265 53.45 18.15 -64.57
CA PRO A 265 52.07 18.48 -64.22
C PRO A 265 51.88 18.80 -62.73
N ASP A 266 52.82 18.41 -61.86
CA ASP A 266 52.78 18.67 -60.42
C ASP A 266 53.41 20.02 -60.04
N LYS A 267 54.01 20.75 -60.99
CA LYS A 267 54.57 22.09 -60.74
C LYS A 267 53.45 23.08 -60.40
N GLU A 268 53.61 23.73 -59.25
CA GLU A 268 52.65 24.70 -58.73
C GLU A 268 52.98 26.13 -59.19
N TYR A 269 51.94 26.87 -59.55
CA TYR A 269 51.96 28.30 -59.86
C TYR A 269 50.95 28.94 -58.92
N SER A 270 51.29 30.03 -58.24
CA SER A 270 50.37 30.59 -57.27
C SER A 270 50.37 32.10 -57.24
N PHE A 271 49.22 32.65 -56.89
CA PHE A 271 49.09 34.07 -56.58
C PHE A 271 48.14 34.25 -55.40
N THR A 272 48.38 35.28 -54.59
CA THR A 272 47.58 35.58 -53.39
C THR A 272 46.96 36.96 -53.54
N VAL A 273 45.64 37.03 -53.44
CA VAL A 273 44.89 38.29 -53.51
C VAL A 273 44.21 38.57 -52.19
N ARG A 274 44.26 39.83 -51.79
CA ARG A 274 43.53 40.36 -50.65
C ARG A 274 42.58 41.45 -51.13
N LEU A 275 41.38 41.48 -50.57
CA LEU A 275 40.43 42.56 -50.80
C LEU A 275 40.54 43.56 -49.64
N ASP A 276 41.06 44.76 -49.91
CA ASP A 276 41.13 45.85 -48.93
C ASP A 276 40.42 47.10 -49.49
N ASN A 277 39.52 47.69 -48.71
CA ASN A 277 38.75 48.88 -49.11
C ASN A 277 38.07 48.73 -50.50
N ASP A 278 37.42 47.59 -50.72
CA ASP A 278 36.77 47.22 -51.99
C ASP A 278 37.70 47.21 -53.22
N LYS A 279 39.01 47.06 -52.99
CA LYS A 279 40.02 46.91 -54.05
C LYS A 279 40.85 45.65 -53.84
N TYR A 280 41.03 44.90 -54.92
CA TYR A 280 41.91 43.74 -54.98
C TYR A 280 43.36 44.22 -55.00
N ASN A 281 44.14 43.70 -54.05
CA ASN A 281 45.58 43.88 -53.94
C ASN A 281 46.26 42.52 -54.11
N LEU A 282 47.33 42.48 -54.90
CA LEU A 282 48.17 41.30 -55.05
C LEU A 282 49.22 41.29 -53.94
N LEU A 283 49.24 40.24 -53.12
CA LEU A 283 50.22 40.07 -52.04
C LEU A 283 51.47 39.33 -52.52
N GLN A 284 51.27 38.23 -53.27
CA GLN A 284 52.35 37.35 -53.72
C GLN A 284 51.98 36.76 -55.08
N CYS A 285 52.97 36.56 -55.95
CA CYS A 285 52.85 35.83 -57.22
C CYS A 285 54.13 35.04 -57.46
N ASP A 286 54.00 33.74 -57.73
CA ASP A 286 55.12 32.83 -57.98
C ASP A 286 54.77 31.87 -59.13
N PRO A 287 55.48 31.94 -60.27
CA PRO A 287 56.53 32.89 -60.63
C PRO A 287 55.98 34.31 -60.85
N LEU A 288 56.85 35.34 -60.80
CA LEU A 288 56.47 36.72 -61.07
C LEU A 288 56.24 36.91 -62.59
N GLU A 289 55.03 37.28 -62.98
CA GLU A 289 54.65 37.49 -64.39
C GLU A 289 54.65 38.99 -64.76
N GLU A 290 55.01 39.31 -66.00
CA GLU A 290 55.00 40.69 -66.50
C GLU A 290 53.58 41.21 -66.76
N GLY A 291 53.31 42.46 -66.38
CA GLY A 291 52.03 43.13 -66.62
C GLY A 291 50.87 42.63 -65.74
N ILE A 292 51.13 42.14 -64.53
CA ILE A 292 50.07 41.82 -63.55
C ILE A 292 49.42 43.10 -63.01
N ASP A 293 50.17 44.19 -62.86
CA ASP A 293 49.66 45.45 -62.31
C ASP A 293 48.53 46.06 -63.16
N ASP A 294 48.65 45.98 -64.48
CA ASP A 294 47.62 46.48 -65.40
C ASP A 294 46.37 45.61 -65.37
N LEU A 295 46.57 44.31 -65.22
CA LEU A 295 45.48 43.36 -65.04
C LEU A 295 44.75 43.60 -63.69
N LEU A 296 45.48 43.91 -62.62
CA LEU A 296 44.90 44.25 -61.32
C LEU A 296 44.12 45.58 -61.37
N LYS A 297 44.60 46.57 -62.12
CA LYS A 297 43.85 47.83 -62.37
C LYS A 297 42.56 47.57 -63.16
N GLU A 298 42.58 46.64 -64.11
CA GLU A 298 41.39 46.27 -64.89
C GLU A 298 40.34 45.59 -64.01
N VAL A 299 40.75 44.62 -63.19
CA VAL A 299 39.83 43.94 -62.24
C VAL A 299 39.23 44.88 -61.23
N ASN A 300 40.02 45.83 -60.73
CA ASN A 300 39.51 46.87 -59.82
C ASN A 300 38.52 47.85 -60.50
N LYS A 301 38.45 47.88 -61.85
CA LYS A 301 37.46 48.67 -62.60
C LYS A 301 36.24 47.86 -63.00
N THR A 302 36.43 46.62 -63.45
CA THR A 302 35.35 45.77 -63.99
C THR A 302 34.72 44.86 -62.94
N ASN A 303 35.41 44.64 -61.82
CA ASN A 303 35.09 43.64 -60.79
C ASN A 303 34.98 42.21 -61.36
N ASP A 304 35.59 41.93 -62.51
CA ASP A 304 35.61 40.59 -63.13
C ASP A 304 36.79 39.78 -62.59
N PHE A 305 36.63 39.29 -61.35
CA PHE A 305 37.65 38.47 -60.70
C PHE A 305 37.79 37.09 -61.37
N PHE A 306 36.74 36.51 -61.94
CA PHE A 306 36.88 35.23 -62.64
C PHE A 306 37.67 35.38 -63.94
N GLY A 307 37.45 36.47 -64.67
CA GLY A 307 38.29 36.87 -65.81
C GLY A 307 39.76 37.02 -65.41
N PHE A 308 40.03 37.65 -64.26
CA PHE A 308 41.38 37.75 -63.69
C PHE A 308 42.07 36.38 -63.53
N VAL A 309 41.41 35.45 -62.83
CA VAL A 309 41.97 34.12 -62.54
C VAL A 309 42.27 33.37 -63.84
N ARG A 310 41.41 33.52 -64.86
CA ARG A 310 41.62 32.91 -66.18
C ARG A 310 42.85 33.49 -66.89
N ILE A 311 42.97 34.81 -66.93
CA ILE A 311 44.11 35.49 -67.58
C ILE A 311 45.42 35.16 -66.85
N MET A 312 45.40 35.10 -65.51
CA MET A 312 46.57 34.67 -64.72
C MET A 312 47.01 33.25 -65.09
N ARG A 313 46.07 32.30 -65.23
CA ARG A 313 46.38 30.94 -65.67
C ARG A 313 46.96 30.88 -67.09
N GLU A 314 46.45 31.70 -68.00
CA GLU A 314 46.97 31.81 -69.38
C GLU A 314 48.39 32.39 -69.41
N LYS A 315 48.69 33.40 -68.58
CA LYS A 315 50.03 33.96 -68.45
C LYS A 315 51.04 32.92 -67.95
N PHE A 316 50.72 32.20 -66.88
CA PHE A 316 51.56 31.10 -66.40
C PHE A 316 51.80 30.01 -67.46
N ALA A 317 50.81 29.72 -68.31
CA ALA A 317 50.96 28.78 -69.42
C ALA A 317 51.87 29.32 -70.55
N ALA A 318 51.72 30.60 -70.91
CA ALA A 318 52.54 31.25 -71.94
C ALA A 318 54.01 31.34 -71.53
N SER A 319 54.29 31.63 -70.27
CA SER A 319 55.65 31.72 -69.71
C SER A 319 56.36 30.35 -69.74
N ASN A 320 55.63 29.24 -69.57
CA ASN A 320 56.18 27.90 -69.79
C ASN A 320 56.50 27.62 -71.27
N PHE A 321 55.63 28.03 -72.20
CA PHE A 321 55.86 27.80 -73.62
C PHE A 321 57.08 28.58 -74.16
N SER A 322 57.31 29.78 -73.64
CA SER A 322 58.49 30.60 -73.95
C SER A 322 59.79 29.94 -73.45
N ALA A 323 59.78 29.38 -72.22
CA ALA A 323 60.93 28.68 -71.65
C ALA A 323 61.29 27.38 -72.40
N VAL A 324 60.30 26.61 -72.88
CA VAL A 324 60.54 25.36 -73.64
C VAL A 324 61.17 25.64 -75.02
N LYS A 325 60.85 26.77 -75.67
CA LYS A 325 61.53 27.18 -76.92
C LYS A 325 63.01 27.52 -76.71
N ALA A 326 63.39 28.04 -75.55
CA ALA A 326 64.79 28.34 -75.23
C ALA A 326 65.63 27.07 -75.01
N VAL A 327 65.03 26.00 -74.45
CA VAL A 327 65.73 24.72 -74.20
C VAL A 327 65.84 23.84 -75.45
N SER A 328 64.83 23.85 -76.34
CA SER A 328 64.86 23.04 -77.58
C SER A 328 65.90 23.50 -78.60
N ILE A 329 66.41 24.74 -78.52
CA ILE A 329 67.46 25.25 -79.43
C ILE A 329 68.85 24.69 -79.06
N THR A 330 69.05 24.17 -77.85
CA THR A 330 70.37 23.67 -77.39
C THR A 330 70.61 22.17 -77.56
N GLN A 331 69.62 21.39 -78.02
CA GLN A 331 69.77 19.93 -78.27
C GLN A 331 69.79 19.52 -79.76
N ALA A 332 69.78 20.48 -80.70
CA ALA A 332 69.94 20.20 -82.13
C ALA A 332 71.41 20.24 -82.57
N SER A 333 72.28 19.41 -81.97
CA SER A 333 73.57 19.06 -82.56
C SER A 333 74.11 17.79 -81.89
N LEU A 334 73.77 16.62 -82.45
CA LEU A 334 74.70 15.55 -82.81
C LEU A 334 73.92 14.37 -83.46
N SER A 335 74.26 14.10 -84.74
CA SER A 335 74.22 12.80 -85.46
C SER A 335 72.92 11.97 -85.56
N GLY A 336 72.27 11.99 -86.73
CA GLY A 336 72.57 11.09 -87.87
C GLY A 336 72.30 9.57 -87.74
N ASP A 337 71.22 9.14 -88.39
CA ASP A 337 70.93 7.88 -89.12
C ASP A 337 71.21 6.49 -88.51
N THR A 338 70.17 5.66 -88.38
CA THR A 338 69.88 4.55 -89.33
C THR A 338 68.63 3.73 -88.93
N SER A 339 68.13 3.02 -89.94
CA SER A 339 66.83 2.41 -90.18
C SER A 339 66.51 1.06 -89.48
N LEU A 340 65.26 0.61 -89.73
CA LEU A 340 64.69 -0.76 -89.77
C LEU A 340 63.65 -1.01 -88.67
N ILE A 341 62.35 -0.82 -88.97
CA ILE A 341 61.41 -1.84 -89.50
C ILE A 341 61.46 -3.17 -88.72
N THR A 342 60.33 -3.50 -88.08
CA THR A 342 59.58 -4.79 -88.07
C THR A 342 58.75 -4.76 -86.78
N GLY A 343 57.41 -4.73 -86.74
CA GLY A 343 56.48 -5.59 -87.45
C GLY A 343 55.93 -6.65 -86.47
N SER A 344 54.61 -6.63 -86.27
CA SER A 344 53.76 -7.69 -85.68
C SER A 344 53.39 -7.64 -84.20
N SER A 345 52.15 -7.18 -83.97
CA SER A 345 51.16 -7.78 -83.05
C SER A 345 50.87 -9.24 -83.49
N PRO A 346 50.42 -10.20 -82.63
CA PRO A 346 49.00 -10.25 -82.28
C PRO A 346 48.63 -10.82 -80.88
N VAL A 347 47.49 -10.33 -80.37
CA VAL A 347 46.31 -11.07 -79.86
C VAL A 347 46.48 -12.11 -78.73
N GLU A 348 45.89 -11.74 -77.59
CA GLU A 348 44.84 -12.46 -76.82
C GLU A 348 44.92 -13.99 -76.67
N LEU A 349 44.87 -14.45 -75.41
CA LEU A 349 44.07 -15.60 -74.95
C LEU A 349 44.14 -15.70 -73.40
N LYS A 350 43.00 -15.54 -72.72
CA LYS A 350 42.72 -16.13 -71.40
C LYS A 350 42.35 -17.62 -71.63
N PRO A 351 42.60 -18.57 -70.70
CA PRO A 351 41.62 -18.81 -69.63
C PRO A 351 42.12 -19.46 -68.31
N SER A 352 41.22 -19.41 -67.34
CA SER A 352 40.91 -20.39 -66.28
C SER A 352 41.88 -20.67 -65.12
N ILE A 353 41.39 -20.28 -63.93
CA ILE A 353 41.07 -21.13 -62.77
C ILE A 353 41.93 -22.40 -62.60
N VAL A 354 42.64 -22.50 -61.47
CA VAL A 354 42.69 -23.66 -60.55
C VAL A 354 43.38 -23.21 -59.24
N THR A 355 42.74 -23.43 -58.10
CA THR A 355 43.35 -23.49 -56.74
C THR A 355 43.88 -24.93 -56.52
N PRO A 356 44.99 -25.18 -55.79
CA PRO A 356 44.95 -25.36 -54.31
C PRO A 356 46.26 -24.90 -53.60
N SER A 357 46.26 -24.32 -52.39
CA SER A 357 46.16 -24.93 -51.03
C SER A 357 47.50 -25.20 -50.32
N ILE A 358 47.58 -24.68 -49.08
CA ILE A 358 48.32 -25.15 -47.87
C ILE A 358 49.84 -24.93 -47.74
N ALA A 359 50.21 -24.08 -46.75
CA ALA A 359 51.00 -24.43 -45.55
C ALA A 359 50.96 -23.25 -44.54
N LYS A 360 50.23 -23.34 -43.42
CA LYS A 360 50.67 -23.76 -42.08
C LYS A 360 51.88 -23.01 -41.50
N THR A 361 51.60 -22.09 -40.55
CA THR A 361 52.15 -22.00 -39.17
C THR A 361 51.21 -21.03 -38.42
N GLY A 362 50.81 -21.15 -37.16
CA GLY A 362 51.21 -22.02 -36.06
C GLY A 362 51.72 -21.20 -34.87
N ALA A 363 50.84 -20.52 -34.10
CA ALA A 363 51.18 -20.09 -32.74
C ALA A 363 49.92 -19.89 -31.87
N LYS A 364 49.94 -20.55 -30.71
CA LYS A 364 48.88 -20.65 -29.69
C LYS A 364 49.06 -19.55 -28.63
N SER A 365 47.96 -19.07 -28.05
CA SER A 365 47.94 -18.57 -26.68
C SER A 365 46.55 -18.80 -26.07
N LYS A 366 46.56 -19.38 -24.87
CA LYS A 366 45.46 -20.01 -24.13
C LYS A 366 45.52 -19.42 -22.73
N MET A 367 44.49 -18.72 -22.29
CA MET A 367 44.30 -18.37 -20.87
C MET A 367 42.83 -18.50 -20.53
N GLY A 368 42.54 -19.32 -19.52
CA GLY A 368 41.20 -19.59 -19.04
C GLY A 368 41.04 -19.30 -17.55
N ILE A 369 39.77 -19.21 -17.18
CA ILE A 369 39.13 -19.57 -15.91
C ILE A 369 39.47 -18.66 -14.71
N LYS A 370 38.42 -18.07 -14.10
CA LYS A 370 37.93 -18.42 -12.75
C LYS A 370 36.72 -17.58 -12.32
N THR A 371 35.64 -18.29 -11.98
CA THR A 371 34.56 -17.88 -11.07
C THR A 371 35.05 -17.87 -9.63
N PRO A 372 34.28 -17.27 -8.70
CA PRO A 372 34.10 -17.95 -7.42
C PRO A 372 32.65 -17.97 -6.91
N THR A 373 32.31 -19.10 -6.30
CA THR A 373 31.16 -19.35 -5.42
C THR A 373 31.58 -19.24 -3.95
N SER A 374 30.70 -18.71 -3.08
CA SER A 374 30.48 -19.06 -1.65
C SER A 374 29.39 -18.10 -1.13
N SER A 375 28.28 -18.43 -0.46
CA SER A 375 27.87 -19.43 0.54
C SER A 375 28.17 -19.05 2.00
N VAL A 376 27.07 -18.93 2.78
CA VAL A 376 26.91 -19.10 4.25
C VAL A 376 27.27 -17.91 5.17
N ARG A 377 26.28 -17.36 5.92
CA ARG A 377 25.96 -17.73 7.34
C ARG A 377 24.87 -16.84 7.97
N ARG A 378 23.91 -17.49 8.65
CA ARG A 378 23.03 -16.94 9.70
C ARG A 378 23.88 -16.43 10.88
N SER A 379 23.42 -15.37 11.55
CA SER A 379 23.43 -15.28 13.03
C SER A 379 22.52 -14.17 13.54
N ALA A 380 21.64 -14.55 14.46
CA ALA A 380 20.87 -13.68 15.33
C ALA A 380 21.78 -13.05 16.38
N ARG A 381 21.45 -11.84 16.84
CA ARG A 381 21.95 -11.31 18.11
C ARG A 381 20.85 -10.53 18.82
N LEU A 382 20.45 -11.08 19.96
CA LEU A 382 19.74 -10.43 21.04
C LEU A 382 20.56 -9.21 21.51
N GLN A 383 19.89 -8.07 21.69
CA GLN A 383 20.34 -7.06 22.65
C GLN A 383 19.21 -6.77 23.62
N ASN A 384 19.51 -7.11 24.85
CA ASN A 384 18.82 -6.76 26.08
C ASN A 384 19.79 -5.84 26.81
N ILE A 385 19.50 -4.54 26.92
CA ILE A 385 20.12 -3.63 27.90
C ILE A 385 19.07 -2.58 28.32
N GLN A 386 18.61 -2.77 29.55
CA GLN A 386 18.29 -1.79 30.60
C GLN A 386 17.89 -0.36 30.21
N GLY A 387 16.67 -0.02 30.66
CA GLY A 387 16.11 1.31 30.89
C GLY A 387 14.81 1.13 31.64
#